data_AF-A0A8T7CZI7-F1
#
_entry.id   AF-A0A8T7CZI7-F1
#
_cell.length_a   1.000
_cell.length_b   1.000
_cell.length_c   1.000
_cell.angle_alpha   90.00
_cell.angle_beta   90.00
_cell.angle_gamma   90.00
#
_symmetry.space_group_name_H-M   'P 1'
#
loop_
_entity.id
_entity.type
_entity.pdbx_description
1 polymer ?
#
loop_
_entity_poly.entity_id
_entity_poly.type
_entity_poly.pdbx_seq_one_letter_code
_entity_poly.pdbx_strand_id
1 'polypeptide(L)'
;MDNNSTSQHISQQFDEEMESLRNKVLKMGGLVEQQINGAIKALHNTNAPGAEKIILKDHKVNTLEVKIDEACTQILARRQPAASDLRMVITVIKTITDLERIGDEAEKIAKMALNLAENDTNFHSRYAGFRHLGDGVKRMVHDVLDAYARLDIDAAIQVVRDDDVVDNDYQELMRTLITYMMEDPRKISEVLDVIWAARSLERIGDHAKNISEYIIYLVKGKDIRHLDIEEVEKDILSD
;
A
#
# COMPACT_ATOMS: atom_id res chain seq x y z
N MET A 1 -26.45 -37.12 -18.68
CA MET A 1 -26.93 -35.89 -18.02
C MET A 1 -25.80 -35.34 -17.13
N ASP A 2 -24.56 -35.39 -17.60
CA ASP A 2 -23.36 -35.36 -16.72
C ASP A 2 -22.51 -34.09 -16.89
N ASN A 3 -22.85 -33.23 -17.87
CA ASN A 3 -22.15 -31.96 -18.10
C ASN A 3 -22.45 -30.92 -17.02
N ASN A 4 -23.63 -30.95 -16.39
CA ASN A 4 -24.01 -29.94 -15.40
C ASN A 4 -23.25 -30.11 -14.08
N SER A 5 -23.05 -31.36 -13.63
CA SER A 5 -22.27 -31.68 -12.43
C SER A 5 -20.79 -31.36 -12.62
N THR A 6 -20.23 -31.69 -13.80
CA THR A 6 -18.83 -31.41 -14.12
C THR A 6 -18.55 -29.90 -14.23
N SER A 7 -19.43 -29.15 -14.87
CA SER A 7 -19.33 -27.68 -14.96
C SER A 7 -19.47 -26.99 -13.60
N GLN A 8 -20.36 -27.49 -12.73
CA GLN A 8 -20.49 -27.00 -11.35
C GLN A 8 -19.22 -27.26 -10.52
N HIS A 9 -18.64 -28.46 -10.62
CA HIS A 9 -17.37 -28.77 -9.93
C HIS A 9 -16.20 -27.90 -10.42
N ILE A 10 -16.13 -27.62 -11.72
CA ILE A 10 -15.08 -26.76 -12.30
C ILE A 10 -15.23 -25.30 -11.83
N SER A 11 -16.46 -24.80 -11.73
CA SER A 11 -16.79 -23.46 -11.21
C SER A 11 -16.46 -23.35 -9.73
N GLN A 12 -16.89 -24.33 -8.93
CA GLN A 12 -16.65 -24.31 -7.48
C GLN A 12 -15.16 -24.36 -7.13
N GLN A 13 -14.37 -25.16 -7.86
CA GLN A 13 -12.93 -25.20 -7.67
C GLN A 13 -12.24 -23.87 -8.05
N PHE A 14 -12.78 -23.15 -9.04
CA PHE A 14 -12.28 -21.82 -9.40
C PHE A 14 -12.58 -20.80 -8.31
N ASP A 15 -13.81 -20.81 -7.77
CA ASP A 15 -14.20 -19.92 -6.67
C ASP A 15 -13.31 -20.15 -5.43
N GLU A 16 -12.99 -21.41 -5.12
CA GLU A 16 -12.04 -21.76 -4.04
C GLU A 16 -10.61 -21.26 -4.33
N GLU A 17 -10.14 -21.34 -5.58
CA GLU A 17 -8.84 -20.79 -6.01
C GLU A 17 -8.82 -19.25 -5.86
N MET A 18 -9.90 -18.56 -6.25
CA MET A 18 -10.05 -17.11 -6.11
C MET A 18 -10.09 -16.65 -4.65
N GLU A 19 -10.85 -17.35 -3.81
CA GLU A 19 -10.88 -17.11 -2.37
C GLU A 19 -9.49 -17.34 -1.74
N SER A 20 -8.77 -18.37 -2.19
CA SER A 20 -7.39 -18.62 -1.76
C SER A 20 -6.46 -17.46 -2.13
N LEU A 21 -6.56 -16.91 -3.35
CA LEU A 21 -5.77 -15.75 -3.77
C LEU A 21 -6.09 -14.54 -2.89
N ARG A 22 -7.36 -14.20 -2.72
CA ARG A 22 -7.78 -13.04 -1.90
C ARG A 22 -7.24 -13.14 -0.47
N ASN A 23 -7.33 -14.32 0.15
CA ASN A 23 -6.78 -14.55 1.49
C ASN A 23 -5.26 -14.38 1.56
N LYS A 24 -4.52 -14.79 0.52
CA LYS A 24 -3.06 -14.58 0.45
C LYS A 24 -2.71 -13.10 0.29
N VAL A 25 -3.45 -12.35 -0.53
CA VAL A 25 -3.29 -10.90 -0.69
C VAL A 25 -3.51 -10.20 0.65
N LEU A 26 -4.61 -10.47 1.35
CA LEU A 26 -4.89 -9.88 2.66
C LEU A 26 -3.83 -10.24 3.71
N LYS A 27 -3.31 -11.47 3.66
CA LYS A 27 -2.18 -11.88 4.51
C LYS A 27 -0.91 -11.08 4.22
N MET A 28 -0.62 -10.83 2.94
CA MET A 28 0.49 -9.98 2.52
C MET A 28 0.28 -8.53 3.01
N GLY A 29 -0.92 -7.97 2.79
CA GLY A 29 -1.31 -6.65 3.28
C GLY A 29 -1.13 -6.48 4.78
N GLY A 30 -1.55 -7.46 5.58
CA GLY A 30 -1.34 -7.42 7.04
C GLY A 30 0.12 -7.47 7.48
N LEU A 31 1.02 -8.08 6.69
CA LEU A 31 2.47 -8.01 6.96
C LEU A 31 3.02 -6.62 6.63
N VAL A 32 2.59 -6.04 5.52
CA VAL A 32 2.97 -4.71 5.08
C VAL A 32 2.50 -3.64 6.07
N GLU A 33 1.26 -3.71 6.56
CA GLU A 33 0.73 -2.83 7.60
C GLU A 33 1.57 -2.91 8.90
N GLN A 34 2.03 -4.11 9.28
CA GLN A 34 2.95 -4.29 10.41
C GLN A 34 4.34 -3.68 10.14
N GLN A 35 4.85 -3.75 8.91
CA GLN A 35 6.12 -3.14 8.54
C GLN A 35 6.05 -1.61 8.63
N ILE A 36 5.01 -0.98 8.07
CA ILE A 36 4.81 0.47 8.11
C ILE A 36 4.74 0.94 9.57
N ASN A 37 3.87 0.32 10.36
CA ASN A 37 3.71 0.64 11.79
C ASN A 37 5.03 0.49 12.55
N GLY A 38 5.76 -0.59 12.28
CA GLY A 38 7.06 -0.86 12.89
C GLY A 38 8.13 0.13 12.48
N ALA A 39 8.21 0.50 11.20
CA ALA A 39 9.19 1.43 10.65
C ALA A 39 8.98 2.84 11.18
N ILE A 40 7.74 3.34 11.17
CA ILE A 40 7.38 4.66 11.73
C ILE A 40 7.70 4.68 13.23
N LYS A 41 7.35 3.61 13.96
CA LYS A 41 7.66 3.51 15.40
C LYS A 41 9.16 3.44 15.66
N ALA A 42 9.92 2.73 14.81
CA ALA A 42 11.36 2.62 14.95
C ALA A 42 12.04 3.97 14.72
N LEU A 43 11.62 4.71 13.68
CA LEU A 43 12.09 6.05 13.39
C LEU A 43 11.78 7.00 14.54
N HIS A 44 10.52 6.99 15.00
CA HIS A 44 10.07 7.89 16.07
C HIS A 44 10.79 7.69 17.39
N ASN A 45 11.20 6.47 17.73
CA ASN A 45 11.84 6.15 19.01
C ASN A 45 13.35 5.92 18.86
N THR A 46 13.93 6.17 17.68
CA THR A 46 15.33 5.90 17.38
C THR A 46 15.72 4.45 17.77
N ASN A 47 14.81 3.50 17.49
CA ASN A 47 14.89 2.12 17.95
C ASN A 47 15.55 1.22 16.90
N ALA A 48 16.89 1.15 16.94
CA ALA A 48 17.69 0.31 16.04
C ALA A 48 17.26 -1.17 16.01
N PRO A 49 17.09 -1.90 17.14
CA PRO A 49 16.59 -3.28 17.12
C PRO A 49 15.22 -3.44 16.46
N GLY A 50 14.34 -2.42 16.62
CA GLY A 50 13.05 -2.37 15.96
C GLY A 50 13.18 -2.26 14.44
N ALA A 51 14.06 -1.38 13.96
CA ALA A 51 14.34 -1.17 12.55
C ALA A 51 14.93 -2.43 11.87
N GLU A 52 15.95 -3.04 12.46
CA GLU A 52 16.57 -4.28 11.95
C GLU A 52 15.54 -5.39 11.76
N LYS A 53 14.61 -5.52 12.70
CA LYS A 53 13.54 -6.52 12.63
C LYS A 53 12.61 -6.30 11.43
N ILE A 54 12.36 -5.05 11.03
CA ILE A 54 11.54 -4.74 9.86
C ILE A 54 12.30 -5.10 8.58
N ILE A 55 13.55 -4.66 8.48
CA ILE A 55 14.46 -4.97 7.36
C ILE A 55 14.54 -6.49 7.14
N LEU A 56 14.79 -7.24 8.21
CA LEU A 56 14.90 -8.70 8.12
C LEU A 56 13.59 -9.40 7.75
N LYS A 57 12.43 -8.79 8.00
CA LYS A 57 11.12 -9.40 7.70
C LYS A 57 10.65 -9.16 6.27
N ASP A 58 11.28 -8.24 5.56
CA ASP A 58 10.86 -7.80 4.23
C ASP A 58 10.78 -8.93 3.20
N HIS A 59 11.75 -9.85 3.23
CA HIS A 59 11.76 -11.05 2.38
C HIS A 59 10.45 -11.88 2.42
N LYS A 60 9.67 -11.78 3.49
CA LYS A 60 8.39 -12.50 3.62
C LYS A 60 7.32 -11.93 2.68
N VAL A 61 7.33 -10.62 2.45
CA VAL A 61 6.44 -9.94 1.50
C VAL A 61 6.81 -10.37 0.08
N ASN A 62 8.10 -10.30 -0.28
CA ASN A 62 8.60 -10.71 -1.59
C ASN A 62 8.32 -12.20 -1.87
N THR A 63 8.46 -13.05 -0.84
CA THR A 63 8.11 -14.48 -0.97
C THR A 63 6.60 -14.69 -1.20
N LEU A 64 5.74 -13.87 -0.61
CA LEU A 64 4.30 -13.95 -0.83
C LEU A 64 3.92 -13.43 -2.21
N GLU A 65 4.50 -12.32 -2.65
CA GLU A 65 4.32 -11.77 -4.00
C GLU A 65 4.57 -12.85 -5.05
N VAL A 66 5.77 -13.46 -5.08
CA VAL A 66 6.12 -14.52 -6.03
C VAL A 66 5.14 -15.69 -5.98
N LYS A 67 4.74 -16.13 -4.78
CA LYS A 67 3.79 -17.26 -4.63
C LYS A 67 2.39 -16.93 -5.13
N ILE A 68 1.94 -15.69 -4.96
CA ILE A 68 0.62 -15.25 -5.43
C ILE A 68 0.66 -15.08 -6.95
N ASP A 69 1.73 -14.51 -7.50
CA ASP A 69 1.93 -14.34 -8.94
C ASP A 69 2.00 -15.70 -9.68
N GLU A 70 2.74 -16.66 -9.13
CA GLU A 70 2.78 -18.04 -9.65
C GLU A 70 1.40 -18.69 -9.67
N ALA A 71 0.61 -18.51 -8.60
CA ALA A 71 -0.75 -19.03 -8.53
C ALA A 71 -1.67 -18.38 -9.58
N CYS A 72 -1.57 -17.06 -9.76
CA CYS A 72 -2.30 -16.33 -10.80
C CYS A 72 -1.93 -16.86 -12.20
N THR A 73 -0.64 -17.04 -12.48
CA THR A 73 -0.15 -17.57 -13.75
C THR A 73 -0.68 -18.98 -14.02
N GLN A 74 -0.70 -19.85 -13.01
CA GLN A 74 -1.25 -21.21 -13.14
C GLN A 74 -2.75 -21.19 -13.45
N ILE A 75 -3.52 -20.29 -12.84
CA ILE A 75 -4.95 -20.13 -13.10
C ILE A 75 -5.19 -19.69 -14.54
N LEU A 76 -4.44 -18.68 -15.02
CA LEU A 76 -4.52 -18.20 -16.40
C LEU A 76 -4.09 -19.24 -17.42
N ALA A 77 -3.08 -20.06 -17.10
CA ALA A 77 -2.58 -21.09 -18.01
C ALA A 77 -3.49 -22.31 -18.11
N ARG A 78 -4.19 -22.67 -17.02
CA ARG A 78 -5.01 -23.90 -16.95
C ARG A 78 -6.45 -23.69 -17.40
N ARG A 79 -6.93 -22.45 -17.39
CA ARG A 79 -8.35 -22.13 -17.57
C ARG A 79 -8.52 -21.07 -18.66
N GLN A 80 -9.73 -20.99 -19.21
CA GLN A 80 -10.16 -19.88 -20.05
C GLN A 80 -11.15 -19.04 -19.22
N PRO A 81 -10.66 -18.18 -18.31
CA PRO A 81 -11.51 -17.43 -17.39
C PRO A 81 -12.49 -16.54 -18.15
N ALA A 82 -13.68 -16.33 -17.58
CA ALA A 82 -14.60 -15.32 -18.08
C ALA A 82 -14.01 -13.90 -17.90
N ALA A 83 -14.66 -12.90 -18.48
CA ALA A 83 -14.15 -11.51 -18.41
C ALA A 83 -14.01 -10.99 -16.96
N SER A 84 -14.94 -11.34 -16.06
CA SER A 84 -14.89 -11.01 -14.62
C SER A 84 -13.72 -11.68 -13.91
N ASP A 85 -13.50 -12.96 -14.21
CA ASP A 85 -12.49 -13.81 -13.61
C ASP A 85 -11.09 -13.36 -14.01
N LEU A 86 -10.91 -13.05 -15.29
CA LEU A 86 -9.66 -12.50 -15.82
C LEU A 86 -9.35 -11.16 -15.15
N ARG A 87 -10.37 -10.30 -14.98
CA ARG A 87 -10.22 -9.02 -14.29
C ARG A 87 -9.77 -9.20 -12.85
N MET A 88 -10.36 -10.14 -12.13
CA MET A 88 -9.98 -10.47 -10.76
C MET A 88 -8.51 -10.89 -10.68
N VAL A 89 -8.06 -11.80 -11.54
CA VAL A 89 -6.68 -12.27 -11.53
C VAL A 89 -5.70 -11.14 -11.87
N ILE A 90 -6.02 -10.30 -12.86
CA ILE A 90 -5.19 -9.12 -13.21
C ILE A 90 -5.13 -8.13 -12.05
N THR A 91 -6.26 -7.85 -11.39
CA THR A 91 -6.31 -6.97 -10.21
C THR A 91 -5.46 -7.53 -9.07
N VAL A 92 -5.50 -8.84 -8.82
CA VAL A 92 -4.63 -9.49 -7.82
C VAL A 92 -3.16 -9.26 -8.13
N ILE A 93 -2.72 -9.50 -9.38
CA ILE A 93 -1.32 -9.32 -9.81
C ILE A 93 -0.87 -7.87 -9.58
N LYS A 94 -1.67 -6.88 -9.98
CA LYS A 94 -1.34 -5.47 -9.76
C LYS A 94 -1.28 -5.12 -8.27
N THR A 95 -2.25 -5.61 -7.49
CA THR A 95 -2.34 -5.35 -6.05
C THR A 95 -1.11 -5.89 -5.31
N ILE A 96 -0.65 -7.12 -5.61
CA ILE A 96 0.53 -7.67 -4.93
C ILE A 96 1.81 -6.90 -5.27
N THR A 97 1.94 -6.38 -6.50
CA THR A 97 3.07 -5.53 -6.86
C THR A 97 3.05 -4.23 -6.05
N ASP A 98 1.91 -3.54 -5.95
CA ASP A 98 1.82 -2.33 -5.13
C ASP A 98 2.03 -2.63 -3.63
N LEU A 99 1.58 -3.79 -3.12
CA LEU A 99 1.88 -4.22 -1.74
C LEU A 99 3.37 -4.50 -1.49
N GLU A 100 4.08 -5.09 -2.45
CA GLU A 100 5.54 -5.26 -2.36
C GLU A 100 6.24 -3.90 -2.31
N ARG A 101 5.83 -2.96 -3.17
CA ARG A 101 6.38 -1.59 -3.18
C ARG A 101 6.15 -0.85 -1.88
N ILE A 102 4.98 -1.03 -1.25
CA ILE A 102 4.72 -0.46 0.08
C ILE A 102 5.67 -1.08 1.12
N GLY A 103 5.91 -2.40 1.06
CA GLY A 103 6.89 -3.09 1.89
C GLY A 103 8.30 -2.52 1.74
N ASP A 104 8.77 -2.33 0.50
CA ASP A 104 10.05 -1.71 0.16
C ASP A 104 10.19 -0.29 0.74
N GLU A 105 9.16 0.55 0.63
CA GLU A 105 9.18 1.90 1.20
C GLU A 105 9.21 1.87 2.73
N ALA A 106 8.49 0.94 3.37
CA ALA A 106 8.58 0.74 4.81
C ALA A 106 9.99 0.26 5.24
N GLU A 107 10.64 -0.59 4.44
CA GLU A 107 12.02 -1.03 4.65
C GLU A 107 13.01 0.15 4.58
N LYS A 108 12.82 1.08 3.63
CA LYS A 108 13.64 2.31 3.53
C LYS A 108 13.51 3.20 4.76
N ILE A 109 12.29 3.39 5.26
CA ILE A 109 12.05 4.13 6.52
C ILE A 109 12.78 3.44 7.68
N ALA A 110 12.74 2.12 7.76
CA ALA A 110 13.45 1.36 8.79
C ALA A 110 14.98 1.50 8.67
N LYS A 111 15.56 1.39 7.47
CA LYS A 111 16.99 1.63 7.23
C LYS A 111 17.44 3.01 7.70
N MET A 112 16.60 4.01 7.50
CA MET A 112 16.85 5.37 7.96
C MET A 112 16.81 5.50 9.48
N ALA A 113 15.81 4.86 10.12
CA ALA A 113 15.72 4.80 11.57
C ALA A 113 16.96 4.16 12.21
N LEU A 114 17.52 3.13 11.58
CA LEU A 114 18.76 2.49 12.01
C LEU A 114 19.94 3.46 11.92
N ASN A 115 20.11 4.13 10.78
CA ASN A 115 21.18 5.10 10.56
C ASN A 115 21.13 6.27 11.57
N LEU A 116 19.94 6.81 11.84
CA LEU A 116 19.76 7.87 12.85
C LEU A 116 20.09 7.41 14.26
N ALA A 117 19.80 6.15 14.59
CA ALA A 117 20.13 5.57 15.90
C ALA A 117 21.63 5.34 16.10
N GLU A 118 22.35 5.00 15.05
CA GLU A 118 23.81 4.80 15.10
C GLU A 118 24.56 6.14 15.23
N ASN A 119 24.04 7.21 14.65
CA ASN A 119 24.67 8.54 14.66
C ASN A 119 24.26 9.41 15.87
N ASP A 120 23.60 8.84 16.88
CA ASP A 120 23.09 9.54 18.08
C ASP A 120 22.35 10.86 17.76
N THR A 121 21.63 10.86 16.63
CA THR A 121 20.91 12.03 16.14
C THR A 121 19.51 12.01 16.72
N ASN A 122 19.21 12.97 17.59
CA ASN A 122 17.90 13.07 18.22
C ASN A 122 16.85 13.57 17.24
N PHE A 123 16.14 12.65 16.59
CA PHE A 123 14.90 12.91 15.82
C PHE A 123 13.78 13.53 16.67
N HIS A 124 13.90 13.47 18.00
CA HIS A 124 12.82 13.80 18.92
C HIS A 124 12.64 15.31 19.11
N SER A 125 11.41 15.77 18.86
CA SER A 125 10.81 17.10 19.12
C SER A 125 10.44 17.91 17.87
N ARG A 126 11.12 17.74 16.73
CA ARG A 126 11.02 18.70 15.61
C ARG A 126 10.05 18.36 14.47
N TYR A 127 9.50 17.15 14.43
CA TYR A 127 8.79 16.65 13.24
C TYR A 127 7.36 16.19 13.55
N ALA A 128 6.57 17.01 14.24
CA ALA A 128 5.15 16.74 14.46
C ALA A 128 4.38 16.51 13.13
N GLY A 129 4.75 17.22 12.06
CA GLY A 129 4.19 17.02 10.72
C GLY A 129 4.50 15.63 10.14
N PHE A 130 5.67 15.05 10.42
CA PHE A 130 5.98 13.69 9.97
C PHE A 130 5.05 12.65 10.61
N ARG A 131 4.77 12.82 11.91
CA ARG A 131 3.83 11.94 12.62
C ARG A 131 2.44 12.03 12.01
N HIS A 132 1.98 13.24 11.70
CA HIS A 132 0.67 13.46 11.10
C HIS A 132 0.55 12.76 9.74
N LEU A 133 1.54 12.98 8.86
CA LEU A 133 1.64 12.29 7.56
C LEU A 133 1.64 10.77 7.72
N GLY A 134 2.46 10.25 8.63
CA GLY A 134 2.53 8.81 8.90
C GLY A 134 1.22 8.22 9.45
N ASP A 135 0.48 8.97 10.27
CA ASP A 135 -0.84 8.56 10.76
C ASP A 135 -1.90 8.55 9.65
N GLY A 136 -1.83 9.50 8.70
CA GLY A 136 -2.69 9.53 7.50
C GLY A 136 -2.43 8.33 6.58
N VAL A 137 -1.17 8.11 6.20
CA VAL A 137 -0.75 7.02 5.30
C VAL A 137 -1.07 5.64 5.88
N LYS A 138 -0.86 5.42 7.18
CA LYS A 138 -1.26 4.16 7.83
C LYS A 138 -2.76 3.90 7.72
N ARG A 139 -3.58 4.96 7.85
CA ARG A 139 -5.03 4.86 7.73
C ARG A 139 -5.42 4.51 6.30
N MET A 140 -4.86 5.19 5.31
CA MET A 140 -5.11 4.87 3.89
C MET A 140 -4.80 3.40 3.55
N VAL A 141 -3.67 2.87 4.02
CA VAL A 141 -3.32 1.45 3.80
C VAL A 141 -4.29 0.51 4.51
N HIS A 142 -4.70 0.83 5.73
CA HIS A 142 -5.70 0.04 6.47
C HIS A 142 -7.05 0.02 5.72
N ASP A 143 -7.52 1.20 5.34
CA ASP A 143 -8.84 1.40 4.72
C ASP A 143 -8.89 0.77 3.33
N VAL A 144 -7.82 0.85 2.53
CA VAL A 144 -7.80 0.18 1.22
C VAL A 144 -7.77 -1.34 1.35
N LEU A 145 -7.15 -1.90 2.40
CA LEU A 145 -7.16 -3.34 2.65
C LEU A 145 -8.55 -3.83 3.13
N ASP A 146 -9.25 -3.06 3.96
CA ASP A 146 -10.65 -3.37 4.34
C ASP A 146 -11.58 -3.24 3.12
N ALA A 147 -11.42 -2.19 2.31
CA ALA A 147 -12.13 -2.02 1.05
C ALA A 147 -11.89 -3.20 0.10
N TYR A 148 -10.63 -3.67 -0.02
CA TYR A 148 -10.28 -4.84 -0.82
C TYR A 148 -10.93 -6.12 -0.31
N ALA A 149 -10.95 -6.32 1.02
CA ALA A 149 -11.55 -7.50 1.64
C ALA A 149 -13.05 -7.61 1.37
N ARG A 150 -13.74 -6.46 1.35
CA ARG A 150 -15.20 -6.36 1.19
C ARG A 150 -15.64 -6.07 -0.25
N LEU A 151 -14.69 -5.75 -1.13
CA LEU A 151 -14.95 -5.18 -2.46
C LEU A 151 -15.86 -3.93 -2.38
N ASP A 152 -15.60 -3.10 -1.36
CA ASP A 152 -16.38 -1.91 -1.05
C ASP A 152 -15.89 -0.72 -1.89
N ILE A 153 -16.72 -0.30 -2.86
CA ILE A 153 -16.41 0.80 -3.78
C ILE A 153 -16.41 2.14 -3.05
N ASP A 154 -17.36 2.36 -2.13
CA ASP A 154 -17.49 3.65 -1.45
C ASP A 154 -16.28 3.89 -0.53
N ALA A 155 -15.83 2.83 0.15
CA ALA A 155 -14.58 2.85 0.91
C ALA A 155 -13.36 3.10 0.01
N ALA A 156 -13.30 2.47 -1.17
CA ALA A 156 -12.20 2.71 -2.13
C ALA A 156 -12.17 4.16 -2.63
N ILE A 157 -13.33 4.77 -2.94
CA ILE A 157 -13.41 6.19 -3.31
C ILE A 157 -12.93 7.09 -2.17
N GLN A 158 -13.25 6.74 -0.93
CA GLN A 158 -12.78 7.52 0.22
C GLN A 158 -11.25 7.49 0.34
N VAL A 159 -10.58 6.37 0.04
CA VAL A 159 -9.11 6.31 -0.01
C VAL A 159 -8.54 7.25 -1.07
N VAL A 160 -9.18 7.34 -2.25
CA VAL A 160 -8.76 8.30 -3.29
C VAL A 160 -8.85 9.75 -2.79
N ARG A 161 -9.86 10.08 -1.98
CA ARG A 161 -9.98 11.42 -1.36
C ARG A 161 -8.93 11.65 -0.27
N ASP A 162 -8.62 10.62 0.51
CA ASP A 162 -7.65 10.71 1.60
C ASP A 162 -6.22 10.93 1.08
N ASP A 163 -5.93 10.50 -0.16
CA ASP A 163 -4.69 10.77 -0.88
C ASP A 163 -4.42 12.27 -1.03
N ASP A 164 -5.43 13.05 -1.46
CA ASP A 164 -5.31 14.51 -1.58
C ASP A 164 -4.96 15.18 -0.24
N VAL A 165 -5.46 14.61 0.88
CA VAL A 165 -5.15 15.11 2.22
C VAL A 165 -3.69 14.79 2.57
N VAL A 166 -3.25 13.57 2.34
CA VAL A 166 -1.87 13.12 2.58
C VAL A 166 -0.86 13.89 1.73
N ASP A 167 -1.19 14.18 0.48
CA ASP A 167 -0.38 15.02 -0.42
C ASP A 167 -0.21 16.44 0.13
N ASN A 168 -1.30 17.04 0.60
CA ASN A 168 -1.24 18.36 1.23
C ASN A 168 -0.38 18.35 2.50
N ASP A 169 -0.54 17.36 3.37
CA ASP A 169 0.28 17.17 4.57
C ASP A 169 1.77 17.02 4.23
N TYR A 170 2.08 16.27 3.17
CA TYR A 170 3.44 16.12 2.67
C TYR A 170 4.02 17.47 2.18
N GLN A 171 3.26 18.24 1.40
CA GLN A 171 3.71 19.56 0.94
C GLN A 171 3.94 20.55 2.10
N GLU A 172 3.07 20.55 3.10
CA GLU A 172 3.23 21.37 4.31
C GLU A 172 4.47 20.97 5.12
N LEU A 173 4.71 19.67 5.27
CA LEU A 173 5.92 19.15 5.90
C LEU A 173 7.17 19.60 5.13
N MET A 174 7.18 19.50 3.79
CA MET A 174 8.32 19.93 2.98
C MET A 174 8.65 21.41 3.17
N ARG A 175 7.64 22.30 3.16
CA ARG A 175 7.85 23.75 3.41
C ARG A 175 8.45 24.01 4.79
N THR A 176 7.98 23.28 5.80
CA THR A 176 8.48 23.38 7.17
C THR A 176 9.95 22.94 7.25
N LEU A 177 10.29 21.80 6.64
CA LEU A 177 11.66 21.28 6.61
C LEU A 177 12.63 22.21 5.87
N ILE A 178 12.21 22.82 4.76
CA ILE A 178 13.01 23.82 4.03
C ILE A 178 13.31 25.03 4.92
N THR A 179 12.29 25.52 5.65
CA THR A 179 12.47 26.65 6.57
C THR A 179 13.50 26.32 7.65
N TYR A 180 13.45 25.12 8.23
CA TYR A 180 14.46 24.68 9.20
C TYR A 180 15.88 24.61 8.64
N MET A 181 16.05 24.18 7.38
CA MET A 181 17.36 24.19 6.72
C MET A 181 17.90 25.61 6.50
N MET A 182 17.02 26.58 6.24
CA MET A 182 17.39 27.99 6.08
C MET A 182 17.79 28.63 7.42
N GLU A 183 17.12 28.25 8.51
CA GLU A 183 17.43 28.74 9.86
C GLU A 183 18.79 28.23 10.38
N ASP A 184 19.13 26.96 10.12
CA ASP A 184 20.40 26.36 10.52
C ASP A 184 20.97 25.43 9.45
N PRO A 185 21.83 25.95 8.54
CA PRO A 185 22.45 25.16 7.47
C PRO A 185 23.29 23.97 7.96
N ARG A 186 23.69 23.93 9.23
CA ARG A 186 24.44 22.79 9.79
C ARG A 186 23.57 21.55 9.95
N LYS A 187 22.24 21.70 9.94
CA LYS A 187 21.27 20.61 10.06
C LYS A 187 20.80 20.03 8.72
N ILE A 188 21.30 20.53 7.59
CA ILE A 188 20.82 20.11 6.26
C ILE A 188 20.82 18.58 6.10
N SER A 189 21.90 17.91 6.49
CA SER A 189 22.00 16.45 6.36
C SER A 189 20.92 15.71 7.16
N GLU A 190 20.67 16.10 8.42
CA GLU A 190 19.62 15.51 9.24
C GLU A 190 18.22 15.75 8.65
N VAL A 191 17.97 16.98 8.18
CA VAL A 191 16.66 17.32 7.57
C VAL A 191 16.45 16.55 6.27
N LEU A 192 17.49 16.33 5.47
CA LEU A 192 17.42 15.51 4.27
C LEU A 192 17.00 14.08 4.59
N ASP A 193 17.51 13.47 5.66
CA ASP A 193 17.05 12.16 6.10
C ASP A 193 15.54 12.17 6.36
N VAL A 194 15.02 13.17 7.09
CA VAL A 194 13.57 13.28 7.33
C VAL A 194 12.77 13.44 6.03
N ILE A 195 13.27 14.21 5.06
CA ILE A 195 12.65 14.37 3.74
C ILE A 195 12.55 13.02 3.02
N TRP A 196 13.60 12.21 3.06
CA TRP A 196 13.58 10.90 2.43
C TRP A 196 12.56 9.95 3.08
N ALA A 197 12.45 9.95 4.41
CA ALA A 197 11.41 9.19 5.10
C ALA A 197 10.00 9.69 4.73
N ALA A 198 9.80 11.00 4.67
CA ALA A 198 8.51 11.60 4.31
C ALA A 198 8.12 11.24 2.87
N ARG A 199 9.08 11.22 1.96
CA ARG A 199 8.87 10.78 0.58
C ARG A 199 8.50 9.30 0.50
N SER A 200 9.10 8.45 1.32
CA SER A 200 8.67 7.04 1.38
C SER A 200 7.24 6.90 1.89
N LEU A 201 6.78 7.76 2.82
CA LEU A 201 5.38 7.77 3.25
C LEU A 201 4.42 8.21 2.15
N GLU A 202 4.74 9.29 1.42
CA GLU A 202 3.93 9.73 0.27
C GLU A 202 3.79 8.64 -0.78
N ARG A 203 4.90 7.98 -1.16
CA ARG A 203 4.85 6.82 -2.08
C ARG A 203 3.99 5.66 -1.57
N ILE A 204 3.93 5.43 -0.27
CA ILE A 204 3.03 4.42 0.30
C ILE A 204 1.57 4.84 0.10
N GLY A 205 1.26 6.12 0.27
CA GLY A 205 -0.05 6.71 -0.06
C GLY A 205 -0.43 6.47 -1.52
N ASP A 206 0.46 6.79 -2.45
CA ASP A 206 0.26 6.56 -3.90
C ASP A 206 -0.09 5.09 -4.20
N HIS A 207 0.69 4.15 -3.63
CA HIS A 207 0.43 2.73 -3.84
C HIS A 207 -0.90 2.28 -3.21
N ALA A 208 -1.32 2.86 -2.08
CA ALA A 208 -2.64 2.61 -1.51
C ALA A 208 -3.76 3.14 -2.43
N LYS A 209 -3.59 4.33 -3.00
CA LYS A 209 -4.51 4.87 -4.01
C LYS A 209 -4.61 3.98 -5.24
N ASN A 210 -3.48 3.51 -5.79
CA ASN A 210 -3.50 2.57 -6.93
C ASN A 210 -4.36 1.32 -6.63
N ILE A 211 -4.21 0.75 -5.42
CA ILE A 211 -5.00 -0.41 -5.01
C ILE A 211 -6.50 -0.07 -4.98
N SER A 212 -6.87 1.13 -4.50
CA SER A 212 -8.26 1.58 -4.50
C SER A 212 -8.86 1.70 -5.91
N GLU A 213 -8.09 2.21 -6.87
CA GLU A 213 -8.49 2.27 -8.28
C GLU A 213 -8.68 0.87 -8.87
N TYR A 214 -7.85 -0.11 -8.48
CA TYR A 214 -8.01 -1.49 -8.93
C TYR A 214 -9.25 -2.16 -8.38
N ILE A 215 -9.68 -1.83 -7.15
CA ILE A 215 -10.95 -2.31 -6.57
C ILE A 215 -12.12 -1.77 -7.39
N ILE A 216 -12.11 -0.47 -7.69
CA ILE A 216 -13.15 0.17 -8.50
C ILE A 216 -13.20 -0.47 -9.90
N TYR A 217 -12.05 -0.66 -10.54
CA TYR A 217 -11.97 -1.36 -11.81
C TYR A 217 -12.50 -2.79 -11.72
N LEU A 218 -12.16 -3.53 -10.67
CA LEU A 218 -12.62 -4.90 -10.47
C LEU A 218 -14.15 -4.97 -10.44
N VAL A 219 -14.80 -4.12 -9.65
CA VAL A 219 -16.26 -4.16 -9.44
C VAL A 219 -17.03 -3.50 -10.59
N LYS A 220 -16.66 -2.28 -11.00
CA LYS A 220 -17.40 -1.49 -12.01
C LYS A 220 -16.92 -1.72 -13.44
N GLY A 221 -15.69 -2.21 -13.64
CA GLY A 221 -15.07 -2.39 -14.96
C GLY A 221 -14.66 -1.11 -15.65
N LYS A 222 -14.73 0.02 -14.94
CA LYS A 222 -14.31 1.33 -15.41
C LYS A 222 -12.89 1.61 -14.92
N ASP A 223 -12.06 2.11 -15.82
CA ASP A 223 -10.72 2.56 -15.49
C ASP A 223 -10.81 4.04 -15.14
N ILE A 224 -10.57 4.34 -13.87
CA ILE A 224 -10.69 5.70 -13.34
C ILE A 224 -9.33 6.39 -13.15
N ARG A 225 -8.26 5.76 -13.61
CA ARG A 225 -6.91 6.31 -13.51
C ARG A 225 -6.85 7.62 -14.28
N HIS A 226 -6.21 8.62 -13.69
CA HIS A 226 -6.07 9.97 -14.25
C HIS A 226 -7.39 10.76 -14.39
N LEU A 227 -8.47 10.34 -13.73
CA LEU A 227 -9.68 11.15 -13.59
C LEU A 227 -9.63 11.96 -12.29
N ASP A 228 -10.20 13.16 -12.31
CA ASP A 228 -10.36 13.95 -11.09
C ASP A 228 -11.46 13.35 -10.20
N ILE A 229 -11.40 13.56 -8.88
CA ILE A 229 -12.35 12.96 -7.92
C ILE A 229 -13.82 13.25 -8.27
N GLU A 230 -14.11 14.45 -8.81
CA GLU A 230 -15.44 14.85 -9.24
C GLU A 230 -15.94 14.04 -10.44
N GLU A 231 -15.03 13.66 -11.34
CA GLU A 231 -15.31 12.80 -12.49
C GLU A 231 -15.50 11.35 -12.03
N VAL A 232 -14.67 10.88 -11.11
CA VAL A 232 -14.78 9.55 -10.47
C VAL A 232 -16.14 9.39 -9.81
N GLU A 233 -16.58 10.37 -9.02
CA GLU A 233 -17.88 10.34 -8.35
C GLU A 233 -19.05 10.36 -9.35
N LYS A 234 -18.98 11.21 -10.37
CA LYS A 234 -20.00 11.24 -11.42
C LYS A 234 -20.07 9.91 -12.16
N ASP A 235 -18.95 9.36 -12.58
CA ASP A 235 -18.94 8.16 -13.42
C ASP A 235 -19.30 6.89 -12.65
N ILE A 236 -19.08 6.85 -11.33
CA ILE A 236 -19.34 5.66 -10.51
C ILE A 236 -20.72 5.68 -9.86
N LEU A 237 -21.21 6.87 -9.40
CA LEU A 237 -22.47 7.03 -8.67
C LEU A 237 -23.68 7.30 -9.57
N SER A 238 -23.47 7.54 -10.87
CA SER A 238 -24.57 7.75 -11.83
C SER A 238 -25.22 6.46 -12.35
N ASP A 239 -24.69 5.28 -11.98
CA ASP A 239 -25.20 3.94 -12.34
C ASP A 239 -25.74 3.19 -11.12
#